data_AF-K6C8U0-F1
#
_entry.id   AF-K6C8U0-F1
#
_cell.length_a   1.000
_cell.length_b   1.000
_cell.length_c   1.000
_cell.angle_alpha   90.00
_cell.angle_beta   90.00
_cell.angle_gamma   90.00
#
_symmetry.space_group_name_H-M   'P 1'
#
loop_
_entity.id
_entity.type
_entity.pdbx_description
1 polymer ?
#
loop_
_entity_poly.entity_id
_entity_poly.type
_entity_poly.pdbx_seq_one_letter_code
_entity_poly.pdbx_strand_id
1 'polypeptide(L)'
;MEIQLKESPLGFLYEETEIKTDAQIAMIKKFYDWKYHTELKYKKAKIIAEVYDYLDNFVEDYNGDIIFEYEDNQITVQAVNGVAEIDFVADEGLECTVRTVIPNFRNGEVTFNV
;
A
#
# COMPACT_ATOMS: atom_id res chain seq x y z
N MET A 1 6.47 10.37 25.30
CA MET A 1 5.91 11.38 24.41
C MET A 1 5.23 10.61 23.30
N GLU A 2 3.90 10.49 23.35
CA GLU A 2 3.13 9.81 22.30
C GLU A 2 3.00 10.75 21.11
N ILE A 3 3.52 10.34 19.96
CA ILE A 3 3.35 11.05 18.70
C ILE A 3 1.94 10.72 18.21
N GLN A 4 1.07 11.72 18.08
CA GLN A 4 -0.24 11.53 17.46
C GLN A 4 -0.15 11.79 15.96
N LEU A 5 -0.17 10.71 15.18
CA LEU A 5 -0.25 10.79 13.73
C LEU A 5 -1.67 11.09 13.29
N LYS A 6 -1.80 11.95 12.27
CA LYS A 6 -3.03 12.26 11.56
C LYS A 6 -2.98 11.67 10.17
N GLU A 7 -4.13 11.28 9.64
CA GLU A 7 -4.28 10.79 8.27
C GLU A 7 -4.77 11.93 7.36
N SER A 8 -4.10 12.13 6.22
CA SER A 8 -4.51 13.14 5.25
C SER A 8 -5.68 12.66 4.38
N PRO A 9 -6.41 13.57 3.70
CA PRO A 9 -7.41 13.18 2.70
C PRO A 9 -6.82 12.37 1.53
N LEU A 10 -5.50 12.46 1.36
CA LEU A 10 -4.71 11.73 0.38
C LEU A 10 -3.95 10.59 1.06
N GLY A 11 -4.47 9.93 2.11
CA GLY A 11 -3.98 8.67 2.67
C GLY A 11 -2.59 8.63 3.35
N PHE A 12 -1.73 9.63 3.17
CA PHE A 12 -0.45 9.72 3.88
C PHE A 12 -0.63 10.19 5.32
N LEU A 13 0.26 9.69 6.19
CA LEU A 13 0.29 10.07 7.60
C LEU A 13 1.14 11.32 7.80
N TYR A 14 0.78 12.14 8.79
CA TYR A 14 1.53 13.33 9.14
C TYR A 14 1.38 13.69 10.62
N GLU A 15 2.40 14.32 11.19
CA GLU A 15 2.38 14.93 12.52
C GLU A 15 2.18 16.44 12.37
N GLU A 16 1.40 17.04 13.27
CA GLU A 16 1.28 18.49 13.39
C GLU A 16 1.77 18.95 14.76
N THR A 17 2.69 19.91 14.77
CA THR A 17 3.15 20.58 15.98
C THR A 17 2.82 22.06 15.88
N GLU A 18 2.04 22.57 16.82
CA GLU A 18 1.79 23.99 16.96
C GLU A 18 2.92 24.62 17.80
N ILE A 19 3.51 25.69 17.28
CA ILE A 19 4.48 26.52 18.00
C ILE A 19 3.84 27.87 18.23
N LYS A 20 3.52 28.17 19.49
CA LYS A 20 3.00 29.46 19.92
C LYS A 20 4.11 30.30 20.54
N THR A 21 4.22 31.55 20.08
CA THR A 21 4.97 32.61 20.74
C THR A 21 4.04 33.77 21.05
N ASP A 22 4.51 34.74 21.84
CA ASP A 22 3.71 35.93 22.18
C ASP A 22 3.33 36.79 20.96
N ALA A 23 4.03 36.62 19.83
CA ALA A 23 3.84 37.38 18.61
C ALA A 23 3.11 36.61 17.50
N GLN A 24 3.13 35.27 17.52
CA GLN A 24 2.61 34.46 16.41
C GLN A 24 2.32 33.01 16.79
N ILE A 25 1.50 32.37 15.96
CA ILE A 25 1.26 30.92 15.97
C ILE A 25 1.82 30.37 14.66
N ALA A 26 2.68 29.38 14.73
CA ALA A 26 3.20 28.62 13.60
C ALA A 26 2.78 27.16 13.68
N MET A 27 2.60 26.51 12.53
CA MET A 27 2.27 25.09 12.42
C MET A 27 3.37 24.38 11.65
N ILE A 28 4.03 23.42 12.28
CA ILE A 28 4.93 22.48 11.60
C ILE A 28 4.14 21.24 11.24
N LYS A 29 4.19 20.84 9.96
CA LYS A 29 3.68 19.54 9.52
C LYS A 29 4.84 18.67 9.07
N LYS A 30 4.94 17.47 9.62
CA LYS A 30 5.91 16.47 9.19
C LYS A 30 5.18 15.32 8.52
N PHE A 31 5.48 15.06 7.25
CA PHE A 31 4.82 14.04 6.46
C PHE A 31 5.57 12.70 6.57
N TYR A 32 4.82 11.61 6.62
CA TYR A 32 5.25 10.22 6.62
C TYR A 32 4.69 9.52 5.37
N ASP A 33 4.91 8.21 5.29
CA ASP A 33 4.37 7.39 4.20
C ASP A 33 2.83 7.27 4.26
N TRP A 34 2.27 6.62 3.24
CA TRP A 34 0.91 6.13 3.21
C TRP A 34 0.65 5.23 4.41
N LYS A 35 -0.55 5.34 5.00
CA LYS A 35 -0.95 4.51 6.14
C LYS A 35 -0.74 3.02 5.87
N TYR A 36 -1.05 2.61 4.63
CA TYR A 36 -0.84 1.26 4.16
C TYR A 36 -0.06 1.25 2.85
N HIS A 37 0.65 0.14 2.65
CA HIS A 37 1.21 -0.23 1.37
C HIS A 37 1.02 -1.70 1.08
N THR A 38 1.27 -2.09 -0.16
CA THR A 38 1.25 -3.50 -0.56
C THR A 38 2.64 -3.93 -1.02
N GLU A 39 3.00 -5.17 -0.73
CA GLU A 39 4.11 -5.85 -1.38
C GLU A 39 3.56 -6.99 -2.22
N LEU A 40 4.12 -7.17 -3.42
CA LEU A 40 3.71 -8.21 -4.36
C LEU A 40 4.78 -9.30 -4.47
N LYS A 41 4.33 -10.56 -4.49
CA LYS A 41 5.18 -11.74 -4.67
C LYS A 41 4.56 -12.65 -5.72
N TYR A 42 5.38 -13.15 -6.65
CA TYR A 42 4.98 -14.21 -7.57
C TYR A 42 5.49 -15.57 -7.08
N LYS A 43 4.59 -16.54 -6.90
CA LYS A 43 4.95 -17.89 -6.44
C LYS A 43 3.92 -18.92 -6.89
N LYS A 44 4.39 -20.03 -7.48
CA LYS A 44 3.53 -21.17 -7.88
C LYS A 44 2.32 -20.75 -8.74
N ALA A 45 2.56 -19.96 -9.79
CA ALA A 45 1.51 -19.44 -10.68
C ALA A 45 0.46 -18.55 -9.98
N LYS A 46 0.85 -17.89 -8.88
CA LYS A 46 0.01 -16.94 -8.16
C LYS A 46 0.73 -15.63 -7.92
N ILE A 47 -0.02 -14.54 -7.97
CA ILE A 47 0.39 -13.25 -7.45
C ILE A 47 -0.25 -13.06 -6.09
N ILE A 48 0.57 -12.75 -5.11
CA ILE A 48 0.19 -12.58 -3.71
C ILE A 48 0.48 -11.12 -3.36
N ALA A 49 -0.54 -10.39 -2.92
CA ALA A 49 -0.40 -9.07 -2.31
C ALA A 49 -0.52 -9.20 -0.79
N GLU A 50 0.48 -8.70 -0.07
CA GLU A 50 0.49 -8.59 1.38
C GLU A 50 0.39 -7.11 1.78
N VAL A 51 -0.43 -6.80 2.78
CA VAL A 51 -0.67 -5.42 3.26
C VAL A 51 0.20 -5.13 4.47
N TYR A 52 0.84 -3.97 4.45
CA TYR A 52 1.75 -3.49 5.47
C TYR A 52 1.38 -2.07 5.91
N ASP A 53 1.71 -1.71 7.13
CA ASP A 53 1.59 -0.34 7.62
C ASP A 53 2.79 0.53 7.19
N TYR A 54 2.74 1.82 7.48
CA TYR A 54 3.82 2.79 7.21
C TYR A 54 5.16 2.50 7.93
N LEU A 55 5.21 1.51 8.82
CA LEU A 55 6.41 1.04 9.51
C LEU A 55 6.89 -0.33 9.00
N ASP A 56 6.37 -0.77 7.86
CA ASP A 56 6.63 -2.07 7.25
C ASP A 56 6.22 -3.28 8.15
N ASN A 57 5.24 -3.10 9.05
CA ASN A 57 4.64 -4.21 9.78
C ASN A 57 3.45 -4.79 9.00
N PHE A 58 3.37 -6.12 8.95
CA PHE A 58 2.25 -6.81 8.32
C PHE A 58 0.93 -6.55 9.06
N VAL A 59 -0.14 -6.26 8.30
CA VAL A 59 -1.46 -5.88 8.83
C VAL A 59 -2.44 -7.05 8.68
N GLU A 60 -2.43 -7.94 9.67
CA GLU A 60 -3.21 -9.18 9.66
C GLU A 60 -4.73 -8.99 9.79
N ASP A 61 -5.22 -7.80 10.10
CA ASP A 61 -6.64 -7.49 10.26
C ASP A 61 -7.22 -6.71 9.06
N TYR A 62 -6.42 -6.45 8.03
CA TYR A 62 -6.89 -5.78 6.82
C TYR A 62 -7.78 -6.71 5.98
N ASN A 63 -9.00 -6.26 5.69
CA ASN A 63 -10.01 -7.02 4.95
C ASN A 63 -10.68 -6.20 3.81
N GLY A 64 -9.93 -5.25 3.22
CA GLY A 64 -10.39 -4.40 2.13
C GLY A 64 -10.07 -4.94 0.73
N ASP A 65 -10.58 -4.28 -0.29
CA ASP A 65 -10.33 -4.64 -1.69
C ASP A 65 -8.89 -4.32 -2.12
N ILE A 66 -8.30 -5.25 -2.87
CA ILE A 66 -7.01 -5.13 -3.54
C ILE A 66 -7.27 -5.22 -5.03
N ILE A 67 -6.84 -4.22 -5.79
CA ILE A 67 -6.96 -4.18 -7.25
C ILE A 67 -5.60 -4.53 -7.82
N PHE A 68 -5.50 -5.69 -8.47
CA PHE A 68 -4.33 -6.08 -9.25
C PHE A 68 -4.49 -5.57 -10.68
N GLU A 69 -3.45 -4.98 -11.22
CA GLU A 69 -3.37 -4.52 -12.59
C GLU A 69 -2.15 -5.13 -13.27
N TYR A 70 -2.38 -5.73 -14.42
CA TYR A 70 -1.34 -6.27 -15.28
C TYR A 70 -1.80 -6.13 -16.73
N GLU A 71 -0.92 -5.62 -17.58
CA GLU A 71 -1.29 -5.20 -18.94
C GLU A 71 -2.50 -4.25 -18.90
N ASP A 72 -3.53 -4.52 -19.70
CA ASP A 72 -4.80 -3.78 -19.74
C ASP A 72 -5.91 -4.45 -18.89
N ASN A 73 -5.56 -5.41 -18.03
CA ASN A 73 -6.50 -6.14 -17.19
C ASN A 73 -6.45 -5.66 -15.74
N GLN A 74 -7.63 -5.62 -15.10
CA GLN A 74 -7.77 -5.39 -13.67
C GLN A 74 -8.58 -6.49 -13.01
N ILE A 75 -8.10 -6.99 -11.88
CA ILE A 75 -8.78 -7.97 -11.05
C ILE A 75 -8.87 -7.42 -9.63
N THR A 76 -10.09 -7.29 -9.13
CA THR A 76 -10.34 -6.90 -7.74
C THR A 76 -10.60 -8.13 -6.89
N VAL A 77 -9.85 -8.28 -5.80
CA VAL A 77 -10.03 -9.36 -4.81
C VAL A 77 -10.06 -8.74 -3.42
N GLN A 78 -10.94 -9.24 -2.56
CA GLN A 78 -10.94 -8.85 -1.16
C GLN A 78 -9.78 -9.53 -0.43
N ALA A 79 -8.95 -8.75 0.26
CA ALA A 79 -7.94 -9.32 1.15
C ALA A 79 -8.60 -10.02 2.33
N VAL A 80 -8.02 -11.13 2.76
CA VAL A 80 -8.38 -11.84 3.99
C VAL A 80 -7.13 -11.90 4.85
N ASN A 81 -7.24 -11.34 6.05
CA ASN A 81 -6.14 -11.24 7.01
C ASN A 81 -4.87 -10.59 6.42
N GLY A 82 -5.02 -9.50 5.67
CA GLY A 82 -3.90 -8.79 5.05
C GLY A 82 -3.33 -9.42 3.79
N VAL A 83 -3.91 -10.52 3.28
CA VAL A 83 -3.43 -11.21 2.07
C VAL A 83 -4.52 -11.26 1.01
N ALA A 84 -4.18 -10.90 -0.23
CA ALA A 84 -4.99 -11.18 -1.41
C ALA A 84 -4.18 -11.99 -2.43
N GLU A 85 -4.81 -12.97 -3.07
CA GLU A 85 -4.16 -13.83 -4.08
C GLU A 85 -4.98 -13.85 -5.37
N ILE A 86 -4.29 -13.82 -6.51
CA ILE A 86 -4.86 -14.16 -7.82
C ILE A 86 -4.06 -15.29 -8.47
N ASP A 87 -4.77 -16.19 -9.14
CA ASP A 87 -4.13 -17.13 -10.05
C ASP A 87 -3.64 -16.35 -11.28
N PHE A 88 -2.41 -16.58 -11.70
CA PHE A 88 -1.78 -15.88 -12.82
C PHE A 88 -1.33 -16.88 -13.86
N VAL A 89 -1.82 -16.69 -15.09
CA VAL A 89 -1.51 -17.53 -16.24
C VAL A 89 -1.06 -16.61 -17.37
N ALA A 90 0.15 -16.84 -17.87
CA ALA A 90 0.71 -16.16 -19.03
C ALA A 90 1.55 -17.15 -19.85
N ASP A 91 1.92 -16.75 -21.06
CA ASP A 91 2.76 -17.57 -21.94
C ASP A 91 4.20 -17.66 -21.42
N GLU A 92 4.80 -18.86 -21.47
CA GLU A 92 6.18 -19.09 -21.06
C GLU A 92 7.18 -18.25 -21.89
N GLY A 93 8.22 -17.74 -21.23
CA GLY A 93 9.29 -16.96 -21.84
C GLY A 93 9.03 -15.46 -21.93
N LEU A 94 7.96 -14.95 -21.32
CA LEU A 94 7.64 -13.53 -21.25
C LEU A 94 7.98 -12.94 -19.88
N GLU A 95 8.45 -11.69 -19.89
CA GLU A 95 8.56 -10.86 -18.69
C GLU A 95 7.20 -10.19 -18.44
N CYS A 96 6.62 -10.44 -17.26
CA CYS A 96 5.35 -9.88 -16.84
C CYS A 96 5.57 -8.94 -15.66
N THR A 97 4.84 -7.82 -15.65
CA THR A 97 4.78 -6.90 -14.51
C THR A 97 3.34 -6.80 -14.00
N VAL A 98 3.16 -6.99 -12.70
CA VAL A 98 1.88 -6.85 -12.00
C VAL A 98 2.05 -5.80 -10.93
N ARG A 99 1.09 -4.88 -10.82
CA ARG A 99 1.05 -3.86 -9.78
C ARG A 99 -0.29 -3.83 -9.07
N THR A 100 -0.34 -3.26 -7.88
CA THR A 100 -1.63 -2.91 -7.24
C THR A 100 -2.05 -1.50 -7.62
N VAL A 101 -3.35 -1.22 -7.61
CA VAL A 101 -3.91 0.12 -7.87
C VAL A 101 -4.99 0.44 -6.85
N ILE A 102 -4.58 0.75 -5.63
CA ILE A 102 -5.50 1.01 -4.51
C ILE A 102 -5.42 2.50 -4.15
N PRO A 103 -6.56 3.21 -4.10
CA PRO A 103 -6.60 4.58 -3.61
C PRO A 103 -6.10 4.64 -2.17
N ASN A 104 -5.33 5.67 -1.85
CA ASN A 104 -4.81 5.90 -0.51
C ASN A 104 -3.77 4.89 0.01
N PHE A 105 -3.14 4.14 -0.89
CA PHE A 105 -2.07 3.20 -0.60
C PHE A 105 -0.80 3.59 -1.37
N ARG A 106 0.35 3.23 -0.81
CA ARG A 106 1.55 3.02 -1.62
C ARG A 106 1.41 1.66 -2.31
N ASN A 107 1.22 1.69 -3.63
CA ASN A 107 1.04 0.48 -4.42
C ASN A 107 2.36 -0.29 -4.56
N GLY A 108 2.23 -1.62 -4.60
CA GLY A 108 3.33 -2.55 -4.85
C GLY A 108 3.42 -2.91 -6.33
N GLU A 109 4.59 -3.38 -6.75
CA GLU A 109 4.87 -3.86 -8.11
C GLU A 109 5.78 -5.09 -8.02
N VAL A 110 5.56 -6.07 -8.89
CA VAL A 110 6.44 -7.22 -9.06
C VAL A 110 6.63 -7.53 -10.54
N THR A 111 7.88 -7.74 -10.94
CA THR A 111 8.27 -8.18 -12.29
C THR A 111 8.89 -9.56 -12.21
N PHE A 112 8.47 -10.46 -13.10
CA PHE A 112 8.94 -11.85 -13.12
C PHE A 112 8.89 -12.42 -14.53
N ASN A 113 9.69 -13.47 -14.78
CA ASN A 113 9.62 -14.25 -16.01
C ASN A 113 8.76 -15.48 -15.78
N VAL A 114 7.86 -15.75 -16.73
CA VAL A 114 6.95 -16.90 -16.72
C VAL A 114 7.60 -18.08 -17.43
#